data_AF-A0A258BYD5-F1
#
_entry.id   AF-A0A258BYD5-F1
#
_cell.length_a   1.000
_cell.length_b   1.000
_cell.length_c   1.000
_cell.angle_alpha   90.00
_cell.angle_beta   90.00
_cell.angle_gamma   90.00
#
_symmetry.space_group_name_H-M   'P 1'
#
loop_
_entity.id
_entity.type
_entity.pdbx_description
1 polymer ?
#
loop_
_entity_poly.entity_id
_entity_poly.type
_entity_poly.pdbx_seq_one_letter_code
_entity_poly.pdbx_strand_id
1 'polypeptide(L)'
;FNRFGRTYRVMAQADAQFRMQAEDIGMLKVRNAAGDMIPLSAFATIERSSGPDRVMHYNGFPSADISGGPAPGYSSGQATAAIEKIVSESLPDGMTYEWTDLTFQEKRVGNTAIYIFALAVLLAFLFLAAQYNSWSLPFAVLLIAPMALLSAIAGVWLSGGDNNIFTQIGFVVLIGLAAKNAILIVEFARAKESEGADPLAAVLEAARLRLRPILMTSFAFIAGVVPLVLASGAGAEMRHAMGIAVFAGMLGVTVFGLVLTPVFYVVVRKLALRREARHARVGMTDQHA
;
A
#
# COMPACT_ATOMS: atom_id res chain seq x y z
N PHE A 1 -1.84 -55.46 -6.36
CA PHE A 1 -0.96 -56.63 -6.20
C PHE A 1 -0.04 -56.36 -5.02
N ASN A 2 -0.12 -57.16 -3.97
CA ASN A 2 0.64 -56.93 -2.75
C ASN A 2 1.86 -57.84 -2.75
N ARG A 3 3.06 -57.25 -2.72
CA ARG A 3 4.32 -58.00 -2.66
C ARG A 3 5.32 -57.18 -1.86
N PHE A 4 6.18 -57.85 -1.09
CA PHE A 4 7.24 -57.19 -0.30
C PHE A 4 6.74 -56.08 0.63
N GLY A 5 5.54 -56.21 1.20
CA GLY A 5 4.96 -55.21 2.13
C GLY A 5 4.49 -53.91 1.47
N ARG A 6 4.41 -53.84 0.13
CA ARG A 6 3.85 -52.69 -0.60
C ARG A 6 2.70 -53.12 -1.52
N THR A 7 1.75 -52.21 -1.70
CA THR A 7 0.62 -52.36 -2.62
C THR A 7 0.98 -51.73 -3.96
N TYR A 8 1.08 -52.56 -5.00
CA TYR A 8 1.36 -52.12 -6.37
C TYR A 8 0.07 -52.02 -7.18
N ARG A 9 -0.06 -50.92 -7.92
CA ARG A 9 -1.08 -50.75 -8.96
C ARG A 9 -0.72 -51.61 -10.16
N VAL A 10 -1.60 -52.53 -10.53
CA VAL A 10 -1.44 -53.35 -11.76
C VAL A 10 -2.27 -52.69 -12.85
N MET A 11 -1.63 -52.35 -13.95
CA MET A 11 -2.27 -51.76 -15.13
C MET A 11 -2.01 -52.66 -16.33
N ALA A 12 -3.05 -53.02 -17.06
CA ALA A 12 -2.96 -53.72 -18.32
C ALA A 12 -3.19 -52.70 -19.44
N GLN A 13 -2.34 -52.71 -20.46
CA GLN A 13 -2.41 -51.81 -21.61
C GLN A 13 -1.90 -52.55 -22.84
N ALA A 14 -2.45 -52.25 -24.02
CA ALA A 14 -1.92 -52.76 -25.28
C ALA A 14 -0.53 -52.19 -25.57
N ASP A 15 0.31 -52.98 -26.26
CA ASP A 15 1.63 -52.53 -26.71
C ASP A 15 1.53 -51.31 -27.63
N ALA A 16 2.58 -50.49 -27.65
CA ALA A 16 2.57 -49.20 -28.33
C ALA A 16 2.09 -49.26 -29.79
N GLN A 17 2.53 -50.28 -30.55
CA GLN A 17 2.20 -50.46 -31.96
C GLN A 17 0.70 -50.61 -32.26
N PHE A 18 -0.12 -50.94 -31.26
CA PHE A 18 -1.57 -51.15 -31.40
C PHE A 18 -2.40 -49.95 -30.89
N ARG A 19 -1.78 -48.78 -30.68
CA ARG A 19 -2.44 -47.57 -30.18
C ARG A 19 -1.82 -46.28 -30.69
N MET A 20 -1.12 -46.34 -31.83
CA MET A 20 -0.45 -45.18 -32.41
C MET A 20 -1.38 -44.36 -33.31
N GLN A 21 -2.30 -45.05 -33.98
CA GLN A 21 -3.19 -44.46 -34.97
C GLN A 21 -4.64 -44.52 -34.50
N ALA A 22 -5.48 -43.63 -35.02
CA ALA A 22 -6.90 -43.61 -34.64
C ALA A 22 -7.61 -44.89 -35.12
N GLU A 23 -7.18 -45.42 -36.25
CA GLU A 23 -7.67 -46.62 -36.91
C GLU A 23 -7.44 -47.88 -36.04
N ASP A 24 -6.40 -47.88 -35.20
CA ASP A 24 -6.09 -48.99 -34.27
C ASP A 24 -7.22 -49.23 -33.26
N ILE A 25 -7.96 -48.18 -32.89
CA ILE A 25 -9.12 -48.26 -31.98
C ILE A 25 -10.19 -49.18 -32.57
N GLY A 26 -10.41 -49.10 -33.89
CA GLY A 26 -11.42 -49.90 -34.60
C GLY A 26 -11.08 -51.39 -34.67
N MET A 27 -9.82 -51.77 -34.46
CA MET A 27 -9.33 -53.15 -34.51
C MET A 27 -9.44 -53.89 -33.17
N LEU A 28 -9.75 -53.18 -32.08
CA LEU A 28 -10.02 -53.80 -30.78
C LEU A 28 -11.26 -54.68 -30.88
N LYS A 29 -11.16 -55.93 -30.39
CA LYS A 29 -12.25 -56.92 -30.50
C LYS A 29 -12.95 -57.12 -29.17
N VAL A 30 -14.27 -57.18 -29.20
CA VAL A 30 -15.12 -57.50 -28.05
C VAL A 30 -15.87 -58.79 -28.35
N ARG A 31 -16.05 -59.63 -27.32
CA ARG A 31 -16.76 -60.91 -27.44
C ARG A 31 -18.27 -60.67 -27.44
N ASN A 32 -18.99 -61.23 -28.40
CA ASN A 32 -20.46 -61.23 -28.42
C ASN A 32 -21.05 -62.32 -27.50
N ALA A 33 -22.37 -62.37 -27.34
CA ALA A 33 -23.04 -63.38 -26.52
C ALA A 33 -22.88 -64.83 -27.05
N ALA A 34 -22.59 -64.99 -28.34
CA ALA A 34 -22.34 -66.29 -28.97
C ALA A 34 -20.87 -66.75 -28.85
N GLY A 35 -19.99 -65.90 -28.32
CA GLY A 35 -18.56 -66.19 -28.14
C GLY A 35 -17.65 -65.68 -29.27
N ASP A 36 -18.18 -65.08 -30.33
CA ASP A 36 -17.40 -64.54 -31.43
C ASP A 36 -16.72 -63.22 -31.07
N MET A 37 -15.53 -62.98 -31.63
CA MET A 37 -14.79 -61.74 -31.44
C MET A 37 -15.09 -60.76 -32.58
N ILE A 38 -15.79 -59.67 -32.26
CA ILE A 38 -16.21 -58.66 -33.24
C ILE A 38 -15.38 -57.38 -33.04
N PRO A 39 -14.79 -56.80 -34.11
CA PRO A 39 -14.05 -55.53 -34.00
C PRO A 39 -14.98 -54.35 -33.69
N LEU A 40 -14.50 -53.36 -32.93
CA LEU A 40 -15.26 -52.15 -32.59
C LEU A 40 -15.73 -51.37 -33.82
N SER A 41 -14.96 -51.41 -34.92
CA SER A 41 -15.32 -50.78 -36.19
C SER A 41 -16.63 -51.28 -36.82
N ALA A 42 -17.14 -52.46 -36.41
CA ALA A 42 -18.40 -52.99 -36.92
C ALA A 42 -19.63 -52.23 -36.40
N PHE A 43 -19.50 -51.44 -35.33
CA PHE A 43 -20.63 -50.74 -34.69
C PHE A 43 -20.28 -49.37 -34.09
N ALA A 44 -19.01 -48.95 -34.10
CA ALA A 44 -18.57 -47.62 -33.67
C ALA A 44 -17.90 -46.87 -34.84
N THR A 45 -18.21 -45.59 -34.98
CA THR A 45 -17.57 -44.70 -35.96
C THR A 45 -16.56 -43.80 -35.24
N ILE A 46 -15.35 -43.71 -35.78
CA ILE A 46 -14.27 -42.90 -35.20
C ILE A 46 -14.18 -41.61 -36.00
N GLU A 47 -14.46 -40.49 -35.34
CA GLU A 47 -14.38 -39.16 -35.93
C GLU A 47 -13.29 -38.34 -35.25
N ARG A 48 -12.53 -37.59 -36.07
CA ARG A 48 -11.56 -36.63 -35.53
C ARG A 48 -12.31 -35.39 -35.07
N SER A 49 -12.20 -35.09 -33.78
CA SER A 49 -12.72 -33.86 -33.18
C SER A 49 -11.60 -33.10 -32.48
N SER A 50 -11.84 -31.82 -32.22
CA SER A 50 -10.94 -30.96 -31.46
C SER A 50 -11.71 -30.36 -30.29
N GLY A 51 -11.07 -30.32 -29.13
CA GLY A 51 -11.62 -29.75 -27.92
C GLY A 51 -10.49 -29.43 -26.94
N PRO A 52 -10.79 -28.63 -25.91
CA PRO A 52 -9.82 -28.35 -24.87
C PRO A 52 -9.53 -29.64 -24.06
N ASP A 53 -8.25 -29.89 -23.78
CA ASP A 53 -7.83 -30.98 -22.88
C ASP A 53 -8.37 -30.78 -21.45
N ARG A 54 -8.62 -29.52 -21.08
CA ARG A 54 -9.15 -29.14 -19.77
C ARG A 54 -10.08 -27.94 -19.89
N VAL A 55 -11.21 -28.01 -19.20
CA VAL A 55 -12.13 -26.89 -19.02
C VAL A 55 -11.95 -26.34 -17.62
N MET A 56 -11.31 -25.18 -17.50
CA MET A 56 -11.12 -24.50 -16.21
C MET A 56 -12.45 -23.91 -15.75
N HIS A 57 -12.65 -23.90 -14.44
CA HIS A 57 -13.82 -23.29 -13.81
C HIS A 57 -13.37 -22.36 -12.70
N TYR A 58 -14.01 -21.21 -12.58
CA TYR A 58 -13.82 -20.26 -11.49
C TYR A 58 -15.19 -19.87 -10.93
N ASN A 59 -15.35 -19.94 -9.61
CA ASN A 59 -16.63 -19.72 -8.92
C ASN A 59 -17.82 -20.51 -9.50
N GLY A 60 -17.57 -21.72 -10.01
CA GLY A 60 -18.60 -22.59 -10.59
C GLY A 60 -18.94 -22.32 -12.06
N PHE A 61 -18.32 -21.31 -12.69
CA PHE A 61 -18.51 -21.00 -14.11
C PHE A 61 -17.30 -21.45 -14.94
N PRO A 62 -17.50 -22.02 -16.15
CA PRO A 62 -16.40 -22.25 -17.09
C PRO A 62 -15.69 -20.93 -17.38
N SER A 63 -14.37 -20.90 -17.21
CA SER A 63 -13.58 -19.66 -17.28
C SER A 63 -12.30 -19.86 -18.08
N ALA A 64 -11.80 -18.75 -18.64
CA ALA A 64 -10.49 -18.67 -19.26
C ALA A 64 -9.58 -17.79 -18.39
N ASP A 65 -8.40 -18.30 -18.08
CA ASP A 65 -7.39 -17.56 -17.34
C ASP A 65 -6.63 -16.62 -18.28
N ILE A 66 -6.49 -15.35 -17.90
CA ILE A 66 -5.77 -14.32 -18.64
C ILE A 66 -4.73 -13.72 -17.71
N SER A 67 -3.47 -13.95 -18.04
CA SER A 67 -2.33 -13.41 -17.31
C SER A 67 -1.61 -12.34 -18.13
N GLY A 68 -1.10 -11.33 -17.43
CA GLY A 68 -0.38 -10.21 -18.03
C GLY A 68 0.27 -9.34 -16.97
N GLY A 69 1.23 -8.53 -17.38
CA GLY A 69 1.89 -7.55 -16.52
C GLY A 69 1.75 -6.13 -17.09
N PRO A 70 1.96 -5.09 -16.27
CA PRO A 70 2.01 -3.72 -16.76
C PRO A 70 3.17 -3.53 -17.74
N ALA A 71 2.97 -2.63 -18.70
CA ALA A 71 4.06 -2.18 -19.58
C ALA A 71 5.14 -1.44 -18.76
N PRO A 72 6.40 -1.40 -19.21
CA PRO A 72 7.47 -0.67 -18.51
C PRO A 72 7.07 0.80 -18.24
N GLY A 73 7.20 1.24 -16.97
CA GLY A 73 6.83 2.58 -16.53
C GLY A 73 5.36 2.79 -16.14
N TYR A 74 4.54 1.74 -16.16
CA TYR A 74 3.16 1.77 -15.68
C TYR A 74 2.98 0.97 -14.40
N SER A 75 2.10 1.44 -13.51
CA SER A 75 1.79 0.75 -12.26
C SER A 75 0.75 -0.37 -12.45
N SER A 76 0.67 -1.28 -11.48
CA SER A 76 -0.34 -2.36 -11.46
C SER A 76 -1.78 -1.80 -11.51
N GLY A 77 -2.05 -0.74 -10.76
CA GLY A 77 -3.34 -0.06 -10.76
C GLY A 77 -3.71 0.55 -12.11
N GLN A 78 -2.74 1.12 -12.84
CA GLN A 78 -2.96 1.65 -14.19
C GLN A 78 -3.27 0.53 -15.20
N ALA A 79 -2.52 -0.57 -15.15
CA ALA A 79 -2.77 -1.73 -16.01
C ALA A 79 -4.14 -2.36 -15.72
N THR A 80 -4.51 -2.46 -14.44
CA THR A 80 -5.81 -2.97 -14.00
C THR A 80 -6.94 -2.09 -14.54
N ALA A 81 -6.84 -0.77 -14.41
CA ALA A 81 -7.82 0.17 -14.94
C ALA A 81 -7.94 0.11 -16.48
N ALA A 82 -6.82 -0.11 -17.18
CA ALA A 82 -6.82 -0.28 -18.63
C ALA A 82 -7.53 -1.56 -19.07
N ILE A 83 -7.29 -2.69 -18.39
CA ILE A 83 -7.98 -3.96 -18.67
C ILE A 83 -9.47 -3.84 -18.33
N GLU A 84 -9.86 -3.21 -17.22
CA GLU A 84 -11.27 -2.99 -16.89
C GLU A 84 -11.99 -2.23 -18.00
N LYS A 85 -11.34 -1.23 -18.59
CA LYS A 85 -11.88 -0.49 -19.74
C LYS A 85 -12.04 -1.39 -20.97
N ILE A 86 -11.02 -2.16 -21.32
CA ILE A 86 -11.08 -3.07 -22.48
C ILE A 86 -12.19 -4.11 -22.30
N VAL A 87 -12.27 -4.72 -21.11
CA VAL A 87 -13.29 -5.72 -20.80
C VAL A 87 -14.69 -5.09 -20.85
N SER A 88 -14.88 -3.88 -20.32
CA SER A 88 -16.18 -3.19 -20.41
C SER A 88 -16.64 -2.90 -21.84
N GLU A 89 -15.71 -2.72 -22.79
CA GLU A 89 -16.02 -2.34 -24.18
C GLU A 89 -16.13 -3.57 -25.11
N SER A 90 -15.41 -4.64 -24.80
CA SER A 90 -15.23 -5.80 -25.68
C SER A 90 -15.96 -7.07 -25.23
N LEU A 91 -16.37 -7.15 -23.96
CA LEU A 91 -16.91 -8.38 -23.40
C LEU A 91 -18.40 -8.56 -23.80
N PRO A 92 -18.78 -9.70 -24.40
CA PRO A 92 -20.17 -9.97 -24.77
C PRO A 92 -21.10 -10.07 -23.56
N ASP A 93 -22.39 -9.79 -23.78
CA ASP A 93 -23.44 -9.97 -22.78
C ASP A 93 -23.46 -11.43 -22.27
N GLY A 94 -23.47 -11.60 -20.95
CA GLY A 94 -23.46 -12.90 -20.28
C GLY A 94 -22.08 -13.43 -19.89
N MET A 95 -20.99 -12.76 -20.27
CA MET A 95 -19.67 -13.00 -19.71
C MET A 95 -19.38 -12.01 -18.58
N THR A 96 -18.63 -12.45 -17.58
CA THR A 96 -18.12 -11.61 -16.50
C THR A 96 -16.62 -11.83 -16.34
N TYR A 97 -15.95 -10.94 -15.63
CA TYR A 97 -14.56 -11.08 -15.25
C TYR A 97 -14.43 -11.01 -13.74
N GLU A 98 -13.44 -11.74 -13.20
CA GLU A 98 -13.05 -11.65 -11.81
C GLU A 98 -11.53 -11.56 -11.72
N TRP A 99 -11.05 -10.71 -10.80
CA TRP A 99 -9.63 -10.61 -10.50
C TRP A 99 -9.24 -11.70 -9.52
N THR A 100 -8.05 -12.30 -9.72
CA THR A 100 -7.48 -13.30 -8.81
C THR A 100 -6.18 -12.80 -8.16
N ASP A 101 -5.66 -13.59 -7.22
CA ASP A 101 -4.31 -13.44 -6.65
C ASP A 101 -3.99 -12.04 -6.10
N LEU A 102 -2.95 -11.41 -6.65
CA LEU A 102 -2.42 -10.14 -6.16
C LEU A 102 -3.35 -8.96 -6.52
N THR A 103 -3.88 -8.94 -7.74
CA THR A 103 -4.81 -7.88 -8.18
C THR A 103 -6.11 -7.91 -7.39
N PHE A 104 -6.59 -9.11 -7.04
CA PHE A 104 -7.73 -9.27 -6.13
C PHE A 104 -7.45 -8.64 -4.76
N GLN A 105 -6.26 -8.91 -4.18
CA GLN A 105 -5.88 -8.32 -2.90
C GLN A 105 -5.74 -6.79 -2.99
N GLU A 106 -5.14 -6.27 -4.06
CA GLU A 106 -4.99 -4.83 -4.30
C GLU A 106 -6.37 -4.14 -4.37
N LYS A 107 -7.31 -4.71 -5.13
CA LYS A 107 -8.69 -4.20 -5.24
C LYS A 107 -9.48 -4.31 -3.93
N ARG A 108 -9.32 -5.42 -3.20
CA ARG A 108 -10.04 -5.65 -1.93
C ARG A 108 -9.54 -4.75 -0.80
N VAL A 109 -8.22 -4.57 -0.70
CA VAL A 109 -7.62 -3.64 0.29
C VAL A 109 -7.96 -2.20 -0.08
N GLY A 110 -8.04 -1.88 -1.37
CA GLY A 110 -8.47 -0.57 -1.85
C GLY A 110 -7.72 0.58 -1.17
N ASN A 111 -8.43 1.70 -0.97
CA ASN A 111 -7.84 2.92 -0.40
C ASN A 111 -7.79 2.91 1.14
N THR A 112 -7.42 1.78 1.75
CA THR A 112 -7.29 1.65 3.22
C THR A 112 -6.23 2.60 3.79
N ALA A 113 -5.25 2.99 2.97
CA ALA A 113 -4.18 3.91 3.31
C ALA A 113 -4.68 5.26 3.87
N ILE A 114 -5.73 5.84 3.28
CA ILE A 114 -6.31 7.11 3.74
C ILE A 114 -6.87 6.96 5.16
N TYR A 115 -7.54 5.84 5.47
CA TYR A 115 -8.09 5.60 6.79
C TYR A 115 -6.97 5.40 7.82
N ILE A 116 -5.92 4.65 7.49
CA ILE A 116 -4.75 4.46 8.37
C ILE A 116 -4.06 5.81 8.62
N PHE A 117 -3.89 6.62 7.59
CA PHE A 117 -3.27 7.93 7.71
C PHE A 117 -4.10 8.89 8.58
N ALA A 118 -5.41 8.97 8.34
CA ALA A 118 -6.32 9.78 9.15
C ALA A 118 -6.31 9.33 10.61
N LEU A 119 -6.32 8.02 10.86
CA LEU A 119 -6.24 7.45 12.21
C LEU A 119 -4.89 7.78 12.88
N ALA A 120 -3.77 7.66 12.15
CA ALA A 120 -2.45 7.99 12.69
C ALA A 120 -2.34 9.47 13.09
N VAL A 121 -2.82 10.38 12.24
CA VAL A 121 -2.87 11.83 12.54
C VAL A 121 -3.79 12.11 13.73
N LEU A 122 -4.97 11.48 13.77
CA LEU A 122 -5.93 11.64 14.87
C LEU A 122 -5.34 11.15 16.19
N LEU A 123 -4.74 9.96 16.23
CA LEU A 123 -4.10 9.44 17.44
C LEU A 123 -2.94 10.32 17.87
N ALA A 124 -2.06 10.74 16.96
CA ALA A 124 -0.98 11.67 17.26
C ALA A 124 -1.52 12.99 17.85
N PHE A 125 -2.61 13.51 17.29
CA PHE A 125 -3.28 14.72 17.79
C PHE A 125 -3.80 14.53 19.22
N LEU A 126 -4.52 13.42 19.49
CA LEU A 126 -5.08 13.13 20.80
C LEU A 126 -4.00 12.93 21.87
N PHE A 127 -2.92 12.20 21.54
CA PHE A 127 -1.79 12.02 22.45
C PHE A 127 -1.14 13.37 22.80
N LEU A 128 -0.90 14.22 21.81
CA LEU A 128 -0.35 15.56 22.05
C LEU A 128 -1.32 16.46 22.81
N ALA A 129 -2.63 16.34 22.55
CA ALA A 129 -3.65 17.12 23.25
C ALA A 129 -3.69 16.76 24.72
N ALA A 130 -3.61 15.46 25.04
CA ALA A 130 -3.51 14.97 26.40
C ALA A 130 -2.20 15.42 27.06
N GLN A 131 -1.06 15.31 26.37
CA GLN A 131 0.26 15.68 26.90
C GLN A 131 0.35 17.19 27.23
N TYR A 132 -0.15 18.05 26.34
CA TYR A 132 -0.08 19.50 26.53
C TYR A 132 -1.27 20.09 27.27
N ASN A 133 -2.26 19.27 27.63
CA ASN A 133 -3.55 19.70 28.17
C ASN A 133 -4.16 20.87 27.34
N SER A 134 -4.06 20.79 26.02
CA SER A 134 -4.42 21.87 25.10
C SER A 134 -4.75 21.32 23.72
N TRP A 135 -5.85 21.81 23.13
CA TRP A 135 -6.27 21.44 21.77
C TRP A 135 -5.56 22.24 20.67
N SER A 136 -5.00 23.42 20.99
CA SER A 136 -4.37 24.30 20.01
C SER A 136 -2.91 23.93 19.71
N LEU A 137 -2.14 23.56 20.73
CA LEU A 137 -0.71 23.25 20.57
C LEU A 137 -0.46 22.02 19.67
N PRO A 138 -1.20 20.91 19.80
CA PRO A 138 -1.09 19.75 18.90
C PRO A 138 -1.34 20.11 17.44
N PHE A 139 -2.28 21.02 17.20
CA PHE A 139 -2.60 21.47 15.85
C PHE A 139 -1.41 22.21 15.21
N ALA A 140 -0.72 23.06 15.98
CA ALA A 140 0.50 23.73 15.52
C ALA A 140 1.62 22.75 15.18
N VAL A 141 1.76 21.67 15.96
CA VAL A 141 2.73 20.60 15.72
C VAL A 141 2.40 19.83 14.44
N LEU A 142 1.14 19.41 14.25
CA LEU A 142 0.75 18.56 13.12
C LEU A 142 0.61 19.30 11.79
N LEU A 143 0.55 20.64 11.81
CA LEU A 143 0.48 21.45 10.59
C LEU A 143 1.73 21.31 9.69
N ILE A 144 2.83 20.76 10.20
CA ILE A 144 4.02 20.44 9.40
C ILE A 144 3.89 19.12 8.62
N ALA A 145 3.00 18.21 9.03
CA ALA A 145 2.88 16.89 8.42
C ALA A 145 2.53 16.95 6.91
N PRO A 146 1.66 17.84 6.41
CA PRO A 146 1.43 18.01 4.98
C PRO A 146 2.70 18.39 4.20
N MET A 147 3.57 19.22 4.78
CA MET A 147 4.84 19.62 4.13
C MET A 147 5.84 18.47 4.10
N ALA A 148 5.87 17.65 5.16
CA ALA A 148 6.66 16.43 5.21
C ALA A 148 6.22 15.44 4.11
N LEU A 149 4.91 15.25 3.98
CA LEU A 149 4.31 14.37 2.98
C LEU A 149 4.54 14.88 1.56
N LEU A 150 4.38 16.18 1.32
CA LEU A 150 4.68 16.80 0.03
C LEU A 150 6.12 16.53 -0.40
N SER A 151 7.07 16.66 0.52
CA SER A 151 8.49 16.41 0.25
C SER A 151 8.78 14.94 -0.03
N ALA A 152 8.11 14.03 0.69
CA ALA A 152 8.24 12.59 0.47
C ALA A 152 7.66 12.17 -0.88
N ILE A 153 6.46 12.65 -1.23
CA ILE A 153 5.82 12.39 -2.53
C ILE A 153 6.67 12.95 -3.67
N ALA A 154 7.20 14.17 -3.51
CA ALA A 154 8.11 14.76 -4.50
C ALA A 154 9.37 13.90 -4.71
N GLY A 155 9.95 13.37 -3.63
CA GLY A 155 11.10 12.47 -3.73
C GLY A 155 10.79 11.14 -4.43
N VAL A 156 9.67 10.51 -4.11
CA VAL A 156 9.21 9.28 -4.79
C VAL A 156 8.96 9.54 -6.27
N TRP A 157 8.30 10.66 -6.59
CA TRP A 157 8.02 11.07 -7.97
C TRP A 157 9.30 11.33 -8.77
N LEU A 158 10.28 12.03 -8.19
CA LEU A 158 11.57 12.28 -8.83
C LEU A 158 12.39 11.01 -9.05
N SER A 159 12.19 9.97 -8.23
CA SER A 159 12.82 8.66 -8.41
C SER A 159 12.09 7.78 -9.43
N GLY A 160 10.94 8.20 -9.97
CA GLY A 160 10.09 7.36 -10.82
C GLY A 160 9.45 6.18 -10.06
N GLY A 161 9.33 6.28 -8.74
CA GLY A 161 8.72 5.25 -7.91
C GLY A 161 7.19 5.40 -7.83
N ASP A 162 6.52 4.30 -7.50
CA ASP A 162 5.07 4.26 -7.33
C ASP A 162 4.65 4.47 -5.87
N ASN A 163 3.41 4.95 -5.66
CA ASN A 163 2.77 4.98 -4.35
C ASN A 163 2.25 3.57 -3.99
N ASN A 164 3.09 2.80 -3.32
CA ASN A 164 2.80 1.45 -2.82
C ASN A 164 2.75 1.39 -1.28
N ILE A 165 2.44 0.20 -0.74
CA ILE A 165 2.32 -0.03 0.71
C ILE A 165 3.59 0.37 1.47
N PHE A 166 4.79 0.15 0.92
CA PHE A 166 6.06 0.52 1.57
C PHE A 166 6.24 2.04 1.64
N THR A 167 5.91 2.77 0.57
CA THR A 167 5.92 4.24 0.60
C THR A 167 4.91 4.79 1.61
N GLN A 168 3.73 4.17 1.74
CA GLN A 168 2.69 4.58 2.69
C GLN A 168 3.10 4.34 4.15
N ILE A 169 3.74 3.21 4.46
CA ILE A 169 4.36 2.97 5.78
C ILE A 169 5.39 4.08 6.06
N GLY A 170 6.19 4.44 5.06
CA GLY A 170 7.11 5.58 5.14
C GLY A 170 6.42 6.90 5.50
N PHE A 171 5.27 7.20 4.89
CA PHE A 171 4.48 8.40 5.20
C PHE A 171 4.00 8.43 6.66
N VAL A 172 3.55 7.29 7.20
CA VAL A 172 3.14 7.19 8.61
C VAL A 172 4.32 7.42 9.54
N VAL A 173 5.49 6.82 9.25
CA VAL A 173 6.72 7.04 10.01
C VAL A 173 7.14 8.52 9.96
N LEU A 174 7.00 9.16 8.80
CA LEU A 174 7.33 10.58 8.63
C LEU A 174 6.47 11.51 9.48
N ILE A 175 5.19 11.20 9.73
CA ILE A 175 4.36 11.99 10.65
C ILE A 175 5.00 12.04 12.03
N GLY A 176 5.45 10.90 12.56
CA GLY A 176 6.11 10.81 13.86
C GLY A 176 7.44 11.55 13.89
N LEU A 177 8.27 11.39 12.84
CA LEU A 177 9.56 12.07 12.72
C LEU A 177 9.40 13.60 12.62
N ALA A 178 8.41 14.05 11.83
CA ALA A 178 8.08 15.47 11.69
C ALA A 178 7.54 16.05 12.99
N ALA A 179 6.64 15.31 13.66
CA ALA A 179 6.12 15.68 14.97
C ALA A 179 7.23 15.80 16.00
N LYS A 180 8.20 14.86 16.06
CA LYS A 180 9.34 14.93 17.01
C LYS A 180 10.07 16.27 16.93
N ASN A 181 10.37 16.74 15.72
CA ASN A 181 11.06 18.01 15.51
C ASN A 181 10.19 19.21 15.93
N ALA A 182 8.90 19.17 15.60
CA ALA A 182 7.98 20.24 15.95
C ALA A 182 7.65 20.30 17.46
N ILE A 183 7.47 19.15 18.11
CA ILE A 183 7.26 18.98 19.56
C ILE A 183 8.34 19.70 20.35
N LEU A 184 9.62 19.47 20.00
CA LEU A 184 10.75 20.07 20.74
C LEU A 184 10.74 21.61 20.70
N ILE A 185 10.33 22.20 19.58
CA ILE A 185 10.23 23.66 19.43
C ILE A 185 9.01 24.16 20.23
N VAL A 186 7.85 23.54 20.03
CA VAL A 186 6.58 23.97 20.65
C VAL A 186 6.61 23.82 22.17
N GLU A 187 7.20 22.74 22.70
CA GLU A 187 7.35 22.51 24.13
C GLU A 187 8.25 23.58 24.78
N PHE A 188 9.38 23.90 24.17
CA PHE A 188 10.30 24.92 24.70
C PHE A 188 9.71 26.33 24.60
N ALA A 189 9.02 26.63 23.49
CA ALA A 189 8.30 27.88 23.33
C ALA A 189 7.20 28.01 24.39
N ARG A 190 6.47 26.93 24.67
CA ARG A 190 5.41 26.90 25.69
C ARG A 190 5.97 27.08 27.10
N ALA A 191 7.10 26.45 27.42
CA ALA A 191 7.77 26.65 28.70
C ALA A 191 8.20 28.11 28.89
N LYS A 192 8.81 28.72 27.87
CA LYS A 192 9.19 30.15 27.90
C LYS A 192 8.00 31.09 27.98
N GLU A 193 6.90 30.76 27.32
CA GLU A 193 5.64 31.52 27.44
C GLU A 193 5.08 31.44 28.88
N SER A 194 5.21 30.29 29.55
CA SER A 194 4.81 30.14 30.96
C SER A 194 5.68 30.95 31.93
N GLU A 195 6.91 31.28 31.53
CA GLU A 195 7.80 32.21 32.24
C GLU A 195 7.44 33.69 31.97
N GLY A 196 6.42 33.97 31.15
CA GLY A 196 5.92 35.32 30.85
C GLY A 196 6.47 35.94 29.56
N ALA A 197 7.21 35.19 28.74
CA ALA A 197 7.73 35.69 27.47
C ALA A 197 6.62 35.86 26.41
N ASP A 198 6.76 36.85 25.54
CA ASP A 198 5.90 37.00 24.37
C ASP A 198 6.00 35.76 23.46
N PRO A 199 4.89 35.25 22.88
CA PRO A 199 4.90 34.03 22.07
C PRO A 199 5.90 34.04 20.91
N LEU A 200 6.17 35.21 20.32
CA LEU A 200 7.12 35.32 19.22
C LEU A 200 8.57 35.25 19.74
N ALA A 201 8.86 35.96 20.84
CA ALA A 201 10.18 35.88 21.48
C ALA A 201 10.48 34.45 21.98
N ALA A 202 9.50 33.82 22.62
CA ALA A 202 9.60 32.46 23.16
C ALA A 202 9.93 31.42 22.07
N VAL A 203 9.25 31.50 20.91
CA VAL A 203 9.48 30.53 19.83
C VAL A 203 10.81 30.75 19.11
N LEU A 204 11.28 32.01 19.01
CA LEU A 204 12.59 32.31 18.42
C LEU A 204 13.73 31.79 19.32
N GLU A 205 13.61 31.97 20.63
CA GLU A 205 14.57 31.43 21.59
C GLU A 205 14.57 29.89 21.55
N ALA A 206 13.39 29.26 21.58
CA ALA A 206 13.23 27.83 21.47
C ALA A 206 13.85 27.28 20.17
N ALA A 207 13.59 27.92 19.03
CA ALA A 207 14.16 27.52 17.75
C ALA A 207 15.69 27.59 17.76
N ARG A 208 16.30 28.64 18.34
CA ARG A 208 17.77 28.75 18.47
C ARG A 208 18.36 27.67 19.36
N LEU A 209 17.76 27.42 20.53
CA LEU A 209 18.24 26.41 21.47
C LEU A 209 18.11 24.98 20.91
N ARG A 210 17.07 24.72 20.13
CA ARG A 210 16.77 23.39 19.58
C ARG A 210 17.37 23.14 18.20
N LEU A 211 17.87 24.16 17.49
CA LEU A 211 18.44 24.02 16.16
C LEU A 211 19.51 22.92 16.11
N ARG A 212 20.52 22.96 16.99
CA ARG A 212 21.62 22.00 16.98
C ARG A 212 21.16 20.56 17.31
N PRO A 213 20.38 20.30 18.37
CA PRO A 213 19.80 18.97 18.62
C PRO A 213 18.92 18.45 17.49
N ILE A 214 18.06 19.30 16.90
CA ILE A 214 17.16 18.89 15.81
C ILE A 214 17.96 18.50 14.57
N LEU A 215 18.95 19.31 14.18
CA LEU A 215 19.83 19.00 13.06
C LEU A 215 20.65 17.73 13.30
N MET A 216 21.20 17.54 14.51
CA MET A 216 21.95 16.34 14.86
C MET A 216 21.11 15.07 14.65
N THR A 217 19.90 15.04 15.19
CA THR A 217 19.04 13.85 15.05
C THR A 217 18.53 13.66 13.63
N SER A 218 18.27 14.76 12.90
CA SER A 218 17.83 14.70 11.52
C SER A 218 18.92 14.17 10.60
N PHE A 219 20.15 14.70 10.70
CA PHE A 219 21.28 14.23 9.91
C PHE A 219 21.68 12.79 10.25
N ALA A 220 21.63 12.39 11.52
CA ALA A 220 21.88 11.01 11.91
C ALA A 220 20.86 10.06 11.27
N PHE A 221 19.58 10.43 11.26
CA PHE A 221 18.54 9.62 10.64
C PHE A 221 18.65 9.59 9.12
N ILE A 222 18.89 10.74 8.48
CA ILE A 222 19.13 10.83 7.02
C ILE A 222 20.30 9.92 6.64
N ALA A 223 21.43 10.04 7.32
CA ALA A 223 22.60 9.18 7.09
C ALA A 223 22.29 7.68 7.31
N GLY A 224 21.45 7.35 8.30
CA GLY A 224 21.01 5.98 8.56
C GLY A 224 20.08 5.40 7.49
N VAL A 225 19.35 6.24 6.75
CA VAL A 225 18.45 5.82 5.66
C VAL A 225 19.14 5.82 4.29
N VAL A 226 20.29 6.50 4.13
CA VAL A 226 21.08 6.47 2.89
C VAL A 226 21.35 5.04 2.36
N PRO A 227 21.72 4.04 3.19
CA PRO A 227 21.89 2.67 2.71
C PRO A 227 20.63 2.03 2.13
N LEU A 228 19.43 2.47 2.53
CA LEU A 228 18.16 1.99 1.96
C LEU A 228 17.92 2.61 0.58
N VAL A 229 18.31 3.87 0.40
CA VAL A 229 18.23 4.60 -0.88
C VAL A 229 19.27 4.13 -1.89
N LEU A 230 20.37 3.53 -1.44
CA LEU A 230 21.43 2.98 -2.29
C LEU A 230 21.45 1.44 -2.27
N ALA A 231 20.37 0.83 -1.77
CA ALA A 231 20.31 -0.60 -1.55
C ALA A 231 20.34 -1.36 -2.88
N SER A 232 21.30 -2.26 -3.05
CA SER A 232 21.35 -3.19 -4.17
C SER A 232 21.16 -4.65 -3.71
N GLY A 233 20.87 -5.52 -4.68
CA GLY A 233 20.69 -6.96 -4.45
C GLY A 233 19.25 -7.37 -4.11
N ALA A 234 19.11 -8.51 -3.44
CA ALA A 234 17.80 -9.07 -3.09
C ALA A 234 16.96 -8.10 -2.24
N GLY A 235 15.69 -7.90 -2.63
CA GLY A 235 14.78 -7.00 -1.94
C GLY A 235 15.18 -5.51 -2.00
N ALA A 236 16.03 -5.11 -2.95
CA ALA A 236 16.39 -3.71 -3.16
C ALA A 236 15.16 -2.83 -3.44
N GLU A 237 14.23 -3.30 -4.28
CA GLU A 237 12.99 -2.60 -4.63
C GLU A 237 12.19 -2.15 -3.40
N MET A 238 11.98 -3.07 -2.43
CA MET A 238 11.24 -2.77 -1.20
C MET A 238 11.99 -1.75 -0.33
N ARG A 239 13.32 -1.88 -0.25
CA ARG A 239 14.19 -0.97 0.53
C ARG A 239 14.24 0.42 -0.09
N HIS A 240 14.34 0.51 -1.42
CA HIS A 240 14.31 1.76 -2.18
C HIS A 240 12.98 2.49 -2.00
N ALA A 241 11.85 1.81 -2.20
CA ALA A 241 10.53 2.42 -2.10
C ALA A 241 10.31 3.10 -0.73
N MET A 242 10.61 2.39 0.36
CA MET A 242 10.51 2.95 1.71
C MET A 242 11.60 4.00 1.98
N GLY A 243 12.84 3.71 1.59
CA GLY A 243 14.01 4.55 1.85
C GLY A 243 13.90 5.93 1.22
N ILE A 244 13.46 6.01 -0.03
CA ILE A 244 13.34 7.27 -0.77
C ILE A 244 12.25 8.15 -0.17
N ALA A 245 11.08 7.58 0.13
CA ALA A 245 9.99 8.32 0.75
C ALA A 245 10.43 8.95 2.09
N VAL A 246 11.05 8.14 2.94
CA VAL A 246 11.53 8.57 4.27
C VAL A 246 12.70 9.55 4.17
N PHE A 247 13.64 9.33 3.25
CA PHE A 247 14.80 10.20 3.04
C PHE A 247 14.39 11.60 2.56
N ALA A 248 13.59 11.67 1.50
CA ALA A 248 13.10 12.93 0.95
C ALA A 248 12.16 13.65 1.91
N GLY A 249 11.29 12.90 2.58
CA GLY A 249 10.42 13.43 3.64
C GLY A 249 11.21 14.04 4.79
N MET A 250 12.25 13.35 5.27
CA MET A 250 13.08 13.85 6.37
C MET A 250 13.86 15.10 5.97
N LEU A 251 14.44 15.14 4.75
CA LEU A 251 15.07 16.34 4.21
C LEU A 251 14.10 17.52 4.18
N GLY A 252 12.89 17.29 3.68
CA GLY A 252 11.82 18.28 3.66
C GLY A 252 11.47 18.77 5.06
N VAL A 253 11.28 17.87 6.02
CA VAL A 253 11.00 18.21 7.43
C VAL A 253 12.14 19.02 8.04
N THR A 254 13.40 18.71 7.74
CA THR A 254 14.54 19.47 8.27
C THR A 254 14.55 20.89 7.73
N VAL A 255 14.30 21.08 6.44
CA VAL A 255 14.30 22.41 5.81
C VAL A 255 13.04 23.20 6.18
N PHE A 256 11.86 22.64 5.91
CA PHE A 256 10.58 23.32 6.13
C PHE A 256 10.19 23.34 7.61
N GLY A 257 10.48 22.30 8.38
CA GLY A 257 10.10 22.22 9.79
C GLY A 257 10.78 23.25 10.67
N LEU A 258 12.07 23.53 10.43
CA LEU A 258 12.79 24.56 11.20
C LEU A 258 12.25 25.97 10.95
N VAL A 259 11.74 26.25 9.74
CA VAL A 259 11.24 27.57 9.34
C VAL A 259 9.75 27.73 9.62
N LEU A 260 8.94 26.73 9.28
CA LEU A 260 7.48 26.82 9.34
C LEU A 260 6.92 26.51 10.73
N THR A 261 7.56 25.65 11.54
CA THR A 261 7.05 25.33 12.89
C THR A 261 6.93 26.58 13.76
N PRO A 262 7.94 27.49 13.83
CA PRO A 262 7.78 28.74 14.57
C PRO A 262 6.61 29.60 14.07
N VAL A 263 6.41 29.67 12.75
CA VAL A 263 5.31 30.41 12.14
C VAL A 263 3.96 29.81 12.53
N PHE A 264 3.83 28.49 12.42
CA PHE A 264 2.61 27.78 12.79
C PHE A 264 2.28 27.96 14.27
N TYR A 265 3.29 27.89 15.14
CA TYR A 265 3.11 28.17 16.58
C TYR A 265 2.56 29.57 16.83
N VAL A 266 3.16 30.62 16.26
CA VAL A 266 2.73 32.01 16.46
C VAL A 266 1.31 32.25 15.91
N VAL A 267 1.02 31.74 14.71
CA VAL A 267 -0.30 31.88 14.07
C VAL A 267 -1.38 31.22 14.93
N VAL A 268 -1.16 29.97 15.33
CA VAL A 268 -2.12 29.22 16.14
C VAL A 268 -2.29 29.84 17.51
N ARG A 269 -1.20 30.29 18.15
CA ARG A 269 -1.26 30.92 19.48
C ARG A 269 -1.99 32.25 19.45
N LYS A 270 -1.74 33.08 18.44
CA LYS A 270 -2.45 34.35 18.25
C LYS A 270 -3.95 34.16 18.00
N LEU A 271 -4.33 33.11 17.27
CA LEU A 271 -5.73 32.72 17.07
C LEU A 271 -6.39 32.26 18.37
N ALA A 272 -5.69 31.45 19.17
CA ALA A 272 -6.19 30.96 20.46
C ALA A 272 -6.42 32.11 21.45
N LEU A 273 -5.42 32.98 21.65
CA LEU A 273 -5.52 34.14 22.55
C LEU A 273 -6.64 35.12 22.13
N ARG A 274 -6.83 35.32 20.81
CA ARG A 274 -7.95 36.12 20.29
C ARG A 274 -9.31 35.52 20.60
N ARG A 275 -9.45 34.19 20.54
CA ARG A 275 -10.70 33.50 20.90
C ARG A 275 -10.98 33.61 22.39
N GLU A 276 -9.99 33.38 23.24
CA GLU A 276 -10.10 33.54 24.71
C GLU A 276 -10.52 34.96 25.08
N ALA A 277 -9.89 35.99 24.50
CA ALA A 277 -10.25 37.39 24.73
C ALA A 277 -11.67 37.73 24.25
N ARG A 278 -12.15 37.09 23.17
CA ARG A 278 -13.51 37.29 22.64
C ARG A 278 -14.57 36.61 23.53
N HIS A 279 -14.29 35.40 24.02
CA HIS A 279 -15.17 34.71 24.97
C HIS A 279 -15.26 35.46 26.31
N ALA A 280 -14.15 36.01 26.81
CA ALA A 280 -14.14 36.85 28.00
C ALA A 280 -14.99 38.13 27.84
N ARG A 281 -14.94 38.79 26.67
CA ARG A 281 -15.78 39.98 26.40
C ARG A 281 -17.26 39.66 26.29
N VAL A 282 -17.64 38.55 25.67
CA VAL A 282 -19.05 38.15 25.53
C VAL A 282 -19.65 37.78 26.89
N GLY A 283 -18.94 37.01 27.72
CA GLY A 283 -19.40 36.67 29.08
C GLY A 283 -19.57 37.87 30.01
N MET A 284 -18.80 38.95 29.79
CA MET A 284 -18.91 40.19 30.56
C MET A 284 -20.10 41.06 30.10
N THR A 285 -20.64 40.82 28.90
CA THR A 285 -21.81 41.54 28.38
C THR A 285 -23.12 40.92 28.90
N ASP A 286 -23.13 39.60 29.16
CA ASP A 286 -24.28 38.88 29.74
C ASP A 286 -24.41 39.03 31.27
N GLN A 287 -23.35 39.45 31.98
CA GLN A 287 -23.41 39.74 33.43
C GLN A 287 -23.92 41.15 33.78
N HIS A 288 -24.11 42.00 32.77
CA HIS A 288 -24.58 43.39 32.93
C HIS A 288 -25.93 43.66 32.25
N ALA A 289 -26.64 42.61 31.83
CA ALA A 289 -28.04 42.64 31.38
C ALA A 289 -28.95 41.95 32.40
#